data_AF-A0A2V3WF19-F1
#
_entry.id   AF-A0A2V3WF19-F1
#
_cell.length_a   1.000
_cell.length_b   1.000
_cell.length_c   1.000
_cell.angle_alpha   90.00
_cell.angle_beta   90.00
_cell.angle_gamma   90.00
#
_symmetry.space_group_name_H-M   'P 1'
#
loop_
_entity.id
_entity.type
_entity.pdbx_description
1 polymer ?
#
loop_
_entity_poly.entity_id
_entity_poly.type
_entity_poly.pdbx_seq_one_letter_code
_entity_poly.pdbx_strand_id
1 'polypeptide(L)'
;MIARTLFSIYIIFYMFLYLGYILYIHLLRSTYNVVSLSAILLPFFLLLVFQWMFWTINKSTREKKVSTKCIILSVFCLLLPLSCGIMLGINEQRATFTTEKWLDKHEERVYIVDDLLSKHHFIGKTKEEIYELLGEPTETEYFKTENNIVYYLGDERGLIKIDSEWLVIYFHHNIVTKYSVKTD
;
A
#
# COMPACT_ATOMS: atom_id res chain seq x y z
N MET A 1 29.91 2.39 -28.49
CA MET A 1 28.70 3.15 -28.86
C MET A 1 27.44 2.45 -28.34
N ILE A 2 27.21 1.19 -28.70
CA ILE A 2 26.02 0.39 -28.32
C ILE A 2 25.74 0.36 -26.80
N ALA A 3 26.73 0.04 -25.96
CA ALA A 3 26.53 -0.05 -24.50
C ALA A 3 26.08 1.27 -23.84
N ARG A 4 26.52 2.43 -24.37
CA ARG A 4 26.08 3.74 -23.86
C ARG A 4 24.63 4.03 -24.24
N THR A 5 24.24 3.71 -25.48
CA THR A 5 22.86 3.84 -25.95
C THR A 5 21.91 2.93 -25.16
N LEU A 6 22.29 1.68 -24.92
CA LEU A 6 21.51 0.74 -24.11
C LEU A 6 21.33 1.24 -22.68
N PHE A 7 22.39 1.78 -22.07
CA PHE A 7 22.31 2.37 -20.72
C PHE A 7 21.35 3.56 -20.68
N SER A 8 21.41 4.46 -21.67
CA SER A 8 20.49 5.60 -21.75
C SER A 8 19.03 5.15 -21.90
N ILE A 9 18.76 4.15 -22.74
CA ILE A 9 17.41 3.56 -22.89
C ILE A 9 16.95 2.96 -21.56
N TYR A 10 17.82 2.22 -20.87
CA TYR A 10 17.51 1.66 -19.56
C TYR A 10 17.16 2.74 -18.52
N ILE A 11 17.89 3.85 -18.47
CA ILE A 11 17.58 4.97 -17.56
C ILE A 11 16.21 5.58 -17.89
N ILE A 12 15.88 5.77 -19.17
CA ILE A 12 14.56 6.28 -19.56
C ILE A 12 13.46 5.32 -19.12
N PHE A 13 13.63 4.02 -19.38
CA PHE A 13 12.69 2.98 -18.94
C PHE A 13 12.55 2.94 -17.41
N TYR A 14 13.67 3.05 -16.67
CA TYR A 14 13.68 3.15 -15.21
C TYR A 14 12.79 4.31 -14.73
N MET A 15 12.95 5.51 -15.30
CA MET A 15 12.14 6.67 -14.91
C MET A 15 10.64 6.42 -15.15
N PHE A 16 10.26 5.89 -16.31
CA PHE A 16 8.86 5.56 -16.61
C PHE A 16 8.30 4.46 -15.71
N LEU A 17 9.10 3.45 -15.38
CA LEU A 17 8.72 2.37 -14.49
C LEU A 17 8.37 2.91 -13.09
N TYR A 18 9.22 3.76 -12.53
CA TYR A 18 8.96 4.37 -11.22
C TYR A 18 7.80 5.35 -11.24
N LEU A 19 7.61 6.09 -12.35
CA LEU A 19 6.40 6.91 -12.51
C LEU A 19 5.14 6.02 -12.45
N GLY A 20 5.18 4.85 -13.11
CA GLY A 20 4.14 3.84 -13.03
C GLY A 20 3.92 3.32 -11.61
N TYR A 21 4.99 3.04 -10.86
CA TYR A 21 4.88 2.62 -9.45
C TYR A 21 4.30 3.69 -8.55
N ILE A 22 4.72 4.95 -8.71
CA ILE A 22 4.17 6.08 -7.94
C ILE A 22 2.66 6.20 -8.20
N LEU A 23 2.24 6.15 -9.47
CA LEU A 23 0.83 6.20 -9.85
C LEU A 23 0.05 5.01 -9.26
N TYR A 24 0.60 3.80 -9.38
CA TYR A 24 0.00 2.58 -8.85
C TYR A 24 -0.20 2.66 -7.32
N ILE A 25 0.84 3.04 -6.58
CA ILE A 25 0.80 3.19 -5.11
C ILE A 25 -0.21 4.28 -4.71
N HIS A 26 -0.26 5.38 -5.46
CA HIS A 26 -1.22 6.46 -5.20
C HIS A 26 -2.68 6.01 -5.40
N LEU A 27 -2.97 5.38 -6.54
CA LEU A 27 -4.34 4.99 -6.91
C LEU A 27 -4.88 3.87 -6.02
N LEU A 28 -4.07 2.84 -5.77
CA LEU A 28 -4.49 1.65 -5.04
C LEU A 28 -4.18 1.69 -3.54
N ARG A 29 -3.58 2.80 -3.07
CA ARG A 29 -3.10 2.96 -1.68
C ARG A 29 -2.31 1.74 -1.18
N SER A 30 -1.48 1.16 -2.05
CA SER A 30 -0.73 -0.06 -1.73
C SER A 30 0.15 0.13 -0.49
N THR A 31 0.24 -0.90 0.32
CA THR A 31 0.96 -0.91 1.59
C THR A 31 2.25 -1.72 1.52
N TYR A 32 2.96 -1.82 2.64
CA TYR A 32 4.28 -2.42 2.69
C TYR A 32 4.17 -3.95 2.73
N ASN A 33 4.67 -4.62 1.69
CA ASN A 33 4.80 -6.08 1.68
C ASN A 33 6.01 -6.51 0.84
N VAL A 34 6.32 -7.81 0.87
CA VAL A 34 7.49 -8.38 0.17
C VAL A 34 7.43 -8.13 -1.33
N VAL A 35 6.25 -8.15 -1.94
CA VAL A 35 6.05 -7.91 -3.37
C VAL A 35 6.34 -6.45 -3.72
N SER A 36 5.75 -5.50 -3.00
CA SER A 36 5.96 -4.06 -3.17
C SER A 36 7.44 -3.69 -3.01
N LEU A 37 8.09 -4.23 -1.97
CA LEU A 37 9.53 -4.05 -1.75
C LEU A 37 10.37 -4.58 -2.90
N SER A 38 10.09 -5.81 -3.35
CA SER A 38 10.85 -6.44 -4.43
C SER A 38 10.68 -5.66 -5.73
N ALA A 39 9.47 -5.21 -6.03
CA ALA A 39 9.17 -4.40 -7.22
C ALA A 39 9.95 -3.08 -7.23
N ILE A 40 10.07 -2.42 -6.08
CA ILE A 40 10.79 -1.14 -5.95
C ILE A 40 12.30 -1.35 -5.93
N LEU A 41 12.82 -2.36 -5.23
CA LEU A 41 14.27 -2.51 -5.05
C LEU A 41 14.96 -3.17 -6.24
N LEU A 42 14.29 -4.08 -6.94
CA LEU A 42 14.89 -4.87 -8.03
C LEU A 42 15.41 -3.99 -9.18
N PRO A 43 14.67 -3.00 -9.72
CA PRO A 43 15.19 -2.14 -10.78
C PRO A 43 16.42 -1.34 -10.32
N PHE A 44 16.44 -0.83 -9.09
CA PHE A 44 17.60 -0.12 -8.58
C PHE A 44 18.80 -1.05 -8.39
N PHE A 45 18.59 -2.27 -7.90
CA PHE A 45 19.64 -3.27 -7.83
C PHE A 45 20.23 -3.60 -9.21
N LEU A 46 19.38 -3.78 -10.23
CA LEU A 46 19.82 -4.02 -11.61
C LEU A 46 20.63 -2.84 -12.18
N LEU A 47 20.27 -1.59 -11.85
CA LEU A 47 21.07 -0.41 -12.19
C LEU A 47 22.49 -0.51 -11.62
N LEU A 48 22.62 -0.88 -10.35
CA LEU A 48 23.93 -1.05 -9.69
C LEU A 48 24.73 -2.19 -10.31
N VAL A 49 24.10 -3.33 -10.61
CA VAL A 49 24.73 -4.46 -11.29
C VAL A 49 25.25 -4.03 -12.66
N PHE A 50 24.44 -3.33 -13.45
CA PHE A 50 24.85 -2.86 -14.78
C PHE A 50 26.03 -1.89 -14.71
N GLN A 51 26.03 -0.96 -13.75
CA GLN A 51 27.15 -0.06 -13.51
C GLN A 51 28.41 -0.79 -13.05
N TRP A 52 28.27 -1.79 -12.18
CA TRP A 52 29.38 -2.62 -11.72
C TRP A 52 29.99 -3.45 -12.85
N MET A 53 29.15 -4.08 -13.69
CA MET A 53 29.61 -4.79 -14.89
C MET A 53 30.34 -3.83 -15.84
N PHE A 54 29.79 -2.65 -16.07
CA PHE A 54 30.41 -1.63 -16.93
C PHE A 54 31.76 -1.15 -16.38
N TRP A 55 31.87 -1.01 -15.04
CA TRP A 55 33.12 -0.69 -14.37
C TRP A 55 34.15 -1.82 -14.54
N THR A 56 33.78 -3.07 -14.27
CA THR A 56 34.71 -4.22 -14.34
C THR A 56 35.27 -4.42 -15.74
N ILE A 57 34.44 -4.29 -16.79
CA ILE A 57 34.84 -4.51 -18.18
C ILE A 57 35.80 -3.40 -18.67
N ASN A 58 35.59 -2.14 -18.26
CA ASN A 58 36.35 -0.99 -18.79
C ASN A 58 37.44 -0.48 -17.85
N LYS A 59 38.01 -1.35 -16.99
CA LYS A 59 38.93 -0.96 -15.92
C LYS A 59 40.18 -0.19 -16.41
N SER A 60 40.74 -0.52 -17.58
CA SER A 60 41.98 0.11 -18.09
C SER A 60 41.76 1.45 -18.82
N THR A 61 40.55 1.70 -19.33
CA THR A 61 40.22 2.88 -20.17
C THR A 61 39.38 3.92 -19.43
N ARG A 62 39.28 3.80 -18.09
CA ARG A 62 38.35 4.57 -17.26
C ARG A 62 38.90 5.93 -16.87
N GLU A 63 38.23 6.99 -17.32
CA GLU A 63 38.42 8.33 -16.80
C GLU A 63 37.74 8.51 -15.42
N LYS A 64 38.44 9.13 -14.47
CA LYS A 64 37.87 9.47 -13.13
C LYS A 64 36.56 10.27 -13.24
N LYS A 65 36.44 11.17 -14.23
CA LYS A 65 35.25 11.99 -14.47
C LYS A 65 34.01 11.17 -14.83
N VAL A 66 34.16 10.09 -15.59
CA VAL A 66 33.06 9.18 -15.95
C VAL A 66 32.56 8.44 -14.71
N SER A 67 33.48 8.01 -13.83
CA SER A 67 33.12 7.37 -12.56
C SER A 67 32.24 8.26 -11.68
N THR A 68 32.65 9.53 -11.47
CA THR A 68 31.92 10.46 -10.61
C THR A 68 30.52 10.72 -11.16
N LYS A 69 30.36 10.83 -12.48
CA LYS A 69 29.04 10.99 -13.11
C LYS A 69 28.11 9.80 -12.85
N CYS A 70 28.61 8.56 -12.92
CA CYS A 70 27.79 7.38 -12.63
C CYS A 70 27.33 7.35 -11.17
N ILE A 71 28.20 7.73 -10.23
CA ILE A 71 27.85 7.81 -8.80
C ILE A 71 26.76 8.86 -8.58
N ILE A 72 26.94 10.07 -9.13
CA ILE A 72 25.95 11.14 -9.04
C ILE A 72 24.60 10.68 -9.62
N LEU A 73 24.60 10.04 -10.79
CA LEU A 73 23.40 9.49 -11.41
C LEU A 73 22.69 8.48 -10.49
N SER A 74 23.42 7.56 -9.86
CA SER A 74 22.83 6.57 -8.94
C SER A 74 22.20 7.22 -7.71
N VAL A 75 22.84 8.26 -7.16
CA VAL A 75 22.28 9.03 -6.04
C VAL A 75 20.97 9.70 -6.45
N PHE A 76 20.91 10.29 -7.65
CA PHE A 76 19.67 10.86 -8.17
C PHE A 76 18.60 9.79 -8.44
N CYS A 77 18.97 8.64 -9.03
CA CYS A 77 18.04 7.55 -9.30
C CYS A 77 17.48 6.90 -8.03
N LEU A 78 18.20 6.97 -6.90
CA LEU A 78 17.75 6.47 -5.59
C LEU A 78 16.55 7.25 -5.02
N LEU A 79 16.35 8.51 -5.45
CA LEU A 79 15.25 9.33 -4.95
C LEU A 79 13.87 8.74 -5.29
N LEU A 80 13.76 8.03 -6.41
CA LEU A 80 12.51 7.41 -6.87
C LEU A 80 12.08 6.18 -6.04
N PRO A 81 12.93 5.16 -5.77
CA PRO A 81 12.57 4.10 -4.84
C PRO A 81 12.36 4.60 -3.42
N LEU A 82 13.11 5.64 -3.00
CA LEU A 82 12.89 6.25 -1.69
C LEU A 82 11.51 6.90 -1.59
N SER A 83 11.08 7.66 -2.61
CA SER A 83 9.73 8.25 -2.61
C SER A 83 8.64 7.19 -2.60
N CYS A 84 8.80 6.10 -3.38
CA CYS A 84 7.87 4.96 -3.35
C CYS A 84 7.82 4.33 -1.95
N GLY A 85 8.98 4.10 -1.31
CA GLY A 85 9.07 3.56 0.04
C GLY A 85 8.38 4.44 1.08
N ILE A 86 8.54 5.76 0.99
CA ILE A 86 7.84 6.73 1.85
C ILE A 86 6.32 6.64 1.63
N MET A 87 5.86 6.60 0.37
CA MET A 87 4.43 6.47 0.07
C MET A 87 3.83 5.17 0.62
N LEU A 88 4.53 4.04 0.44
CA LEU A 88 4.11 2.77 1.04
C LEU A 88 4.04 2.84 2.56
N GLY A 89 5.04 3.45 3.21
CA GLY A 89 5.07 3.60 4.66
C GLY A 89 3.94 4.49 5.20
N ILE A 90 3.60 5.57 4.49
CA ILE A 90 2.45 6.42 4.83
C ILE A 90 1.14 5.63 4.67
N ASN A 91 0.99 4.86 3.60
CA ASN A 91 -0.20 4.04 3.37
C ASN A 91 -0.34 2.95 4.45
N GLU A 92 0.75 2.27 4.80
CA GLU A 92 0.81 1.31 5.91
C GLU A 92 0.36 1.96 7.22
N GLN A 93 0.92 3.13 7.55
CA GLN A 93 0.52 3.86 8.76
C GLN A 93 -0.97 4.20 8.74
N ARG A 94 -1.55 4.59 7.60
CA ARG A 94 -2.99 4.88 7.49
C ARG A 94 -3.85 3.62 7.58
N ALA A 95 -3.37 2.49 7.09
CA ALA A 95 -4.07 1.20 7.12
C ALA A 95 -4.05 0.52 8.48
N THR A 96 -3.14 0.87 9.39
CA THR A 96 -3.15 0.30 10.75
C THR A 96 -4.34 0.78 11.57
N PHE A 97 -5.04 -0.19 12.17
CA PHE A 97 -6.17 0.04 13.06
C PHE A 97 -5.73 0.67 14.37
N THR A 98 -6.40 1.78 14.68
CA THR A 98 -6.55 2.33 16.02
C THR A 98 -8.00 2.77 16.19
N THR A 99 -8.54 2.67 17.40
CA THR A 99 -9.90 3.16 17.69
C THR A 99 -10.05 4.64 17.29
N GLU A 100 -9.04 5.46 17.54
CA GLU A 100 -9.03 6.87 17.13
C GLU A 100 -9.22 7.05 15.62
N LYS A 101 -8.42 6.39 14.78
CA LYS A 101 -8.55 6.50 13.31
C LYS A 101 -9.88 5.97 12.82
N TRP A 102 -10.35 4.87 13.41
CA TRP A 102 -11.62 4.28 13.07
C TRP A 102 -12.79 5.24 13.36
N LEU A 103 -12.75 5.96 14.48
CA LEU A 103 -13.79 6.92 14.86
C LEU A 103 -13.66 8.26 14.13
N ASP A 104 -12.45 8.71 13.81
CA ASP A 104 -12.22 10.00 13.13
C ASP A 104 -12.49 9.92 11.61
N LYS A 105 -12.14 8.80 10.97
CA LYS A 105 -12.09 8.69 9.51
C LYS A 105 -12.98 7.61 8.94
N HIS A 106 -14.30 7.85 8.98
CA HIS A 106 -15.29 6.89 8.53
C HIS A 106 -15.10 6.43 7.08
N GLU A 107 -14.72 7.33 6.16
CA GLU A 107 -14.50 7.03 4.73
C GLU A 107 -13.17 6.29 4.45
N GLU A 108 -12.23 6.25 5.41
CA GLU A 108 -10.95 5.55 5.24
C GLU A 108 -10.93 4.17 5.91
N ARG A 109 -12.02 3.77 6.58
CA ARG A 109 -12.14 2.50 7.30
C ARG A 109 -11.92 1.28 6.39
N VAL A 110 -12.18 1.40 5.09
CA VAL A 110 -11.96 0.35 4.09
C VAL A 110 -10.48 -0.05 3.98
N TYR A 111 -9.55 0.87 4.26
CA TYR A 111 -8.12 0.57 4.31
C TYR A 111 -7.67 0.07 5.69
N ILE A 112 -8.52 0.19 6.71
CA ILE A 112 -8.22 -0.12 8.11
C ILE A 112 -8.80 -1.48 8.54
N VAL A 113 -9.94 -1.86 7.95
CA VAL A 113 -10.73 -3.03 8.35
C VAL A 113 -9.93 -4.33 8.35
N ASP A 114 -9.00 -4.49 7.41
CA ASP A 114 -8.19 -5.71 7.33
C ASP A 114 -7.25 -5.83 8.55
N ASP A 115 -6.59 -4.74 8.96
CA ASP A 115 -5.73 -4.73 10.14
C ASP A 115 -6.55 -4.95 11.42
N LEU A 116 -7.73 -4.32 11.51
CA LEU A 116 -8.71 -4.54 12.58
C LEU A 116 -9.07 -6.02 12.71
N LEU A 117 -9.54 -6.67 11.63
CA LEU A 117 -9.99 -8.06 11.65
C LEU A 117 -8.84 -9.06 11.83
N SER A 118 -7.61 -8.67 11.46
CA SER A 118 -6.42 -9.49 11.71
C SER A 118 -6.00 -9.50 13.18
N LYS A 119 -6.19 -8.39 13.91
CA LYS A 119 -5.76 -8.22 15.30
C LYS A 119 -6.87 -8.50 16.32
N HIS A 120 -8.12 -8.30 15.92
CA HIS A 120 -9.29 -8.44 16.79
C HIS A 120 -10.23 -9.52 16.27
N HIS A 121 -10.32 -10.62 17.00
CA HIS A 121 -11.31 -11.65 16.75
C HIS A 121 -12.65 -11.26 17.39
N PHE A 122 -13.69 -11.08 16.58
CA PHE A 122 -14.99 -10.64 17.10
C PHE A 122 -15.89 -11.77 17.59
N ILE A 123 -15.76 -13.01 17.09
CA ILE A 123 -16.65 -14.10 17.51
C ILE A 123 -16.56 -14.28 19.02
N GLY A 124 -17.72 -14.34 19.68
CA GLY A 124 -17.83 -14.48 21.13
C GLY A 124 -17.83 -13.16 21.90
N LYS A 125 -17.57 -12.01 21.26
CA LYS A 125 -17.67 -10.70 21.90
C LYS A 125 -19.11 -10.28 22.10
N THR A 126 -19.39 -9.53 23.16
CA THR A 126 -20.70 -8.89 23.33
C THR A 126 -20.84 -7.68 22.43
N LYS A 127 -22.07 -7.22 22.23
CA LYS A 127 -22.36 -6.00 21.49
C LYS A 127 -21.71 -4.76 22.12
N GLU A 128 -21.69 -4.70 23.45
CA GLU A 128 -21.07 -3.61 24.20
C GLU A 128 -19.56 -3.58 23.98
N GLU A 129 -18.87 -4.74 23.99
CA GLU A 129 -17.43 -4.80 23.68
C GLU A 129 -17.14 -4.31 22.25
N ILE A 130 -18.03 -4.57 21.29
CA ILE A 130 -17.88 -4.07 19.92
C ILE A 130 -18.04 -2.55 19.89
N TYR A 131 -19.02 -2.00 20.63
CA TYR A 131 -19.23 -0.56 20.71
C TYR A 131 -18.08 0.16 21.42
N GLU A 132 -17.50 -0.43 22.46
CA GLU A 132 -16.30 0.11 23.10
C GLU A 132 -15.11 0.17 22.14
N LEU A 133 -14.99 -0.80 21.23
CA LEU A 133 -13.89 -0.86 20.27
C LEU A 133 -14.09 0.03 19.04
N LEU A 134 -15.30 0.04 18.48
CA LEU A 134 -15.62 0.59 17.16
C LEU A 134 -16.55 1.81 17.20
N GLY A 135 -17.08 2.16 18.36
CA GLY A 135 -18.12 3.17 18.53
C GLY A 135 -19.50 2.71 18.05
N GLU A 136 -20.44 3.65 18.04
CA GLU A 136 -21.78 3.41 17.51
C GLU A 136 -21.75 3.06 16.01
N PRO A 137 -22.64 2.16 15.56
CA PRO A 137 -22.69 1.74 14.17
C PRO A 137 -23.19 2.85 13.25
N THR A 138 -22.98 2.68 11.94
CA THR A 138 -23.50 3.62 10.95
C THR A 138 -25.02 3.49 10.85
N GLU A 139 -25.73 4.62 10.86
CA GLU A 139 -27.17 4.67 10.56
C GLU A 139 -27.36 4.39 9.06
N THR A 140 -27.90 3.22 8.72
CA THR A 140 -28.08 2.78 7.32
C THR A 140 -29.09 1.63 7.22
N GLU A 141 -29.74 1.53 6.06
CA GLU A 141 -30.55 0.36 5.66
C GLU A 141 -29.71 -0.69 4.90
N TYR A 142 -28.53 -0.32 4.39
CA TYR A 142 -27.67 -1.24 3.64
C TYR A 142 -27.20 -2.40 4.53
N PHE A 143 -27.50 -3.62 4.09
CA PHE A 143 -27.21 -4.88 4.80
C PHE A 143 -27.75 -4.97 6.23
N LYS A 144 -28.60 -4.03 6.66
CA LYS A 144 -29.12 -3.95 8.02
C LYS A 144 -30.22 -5.00 8.22
N THR A 145 -30.21 -5.62 9.40
CA THR A 145 -31.24 -6.56 9.89
C THR A 145 -31.44 -6.34 11.39
N GLU A 146 -32.46 -6.96 11.98
CA GLU A 146 -32.74 -6.84 13.42
C GLU A 146 -31.57 -7.31 14.31
N ASN A 147 -30.84 -8.33 13.87
CA ASN A 147 -29.80 -9.01 14.67
C ASN A 147 -28.37 -8.68 14.22
N ASN A 148 -28.14 -7.53 13.58
CA ASN A 148 -26.80 -7.11 13.20
C ASN A 148 -26.55 -5.62 13.44
N ILE A 149 -25.27 -5.25 13.37
CA ILE A 149 -24.84 -3.87 13.20
C ILE A 149 -23.98 -3.77 11.94
N VAL A 150 -23.94 -2.56 11.38
CA VAL A 150 -23.27 -2.28 10.12
C VAL A 150 -22.41 -1.04 10.30
N TYR A 151 -21.16 -1.12 9.85
CA TYR A 151 -20.27 0.03 9.76
C TYR A 151 -19.96 0.29 8.28
N TYR A 152 -20.23 1.51 7.83
CA TYR A 152 -19.71 2.01 6.56
C TYR A 152 -18.19 2.04 6.61
N LEU A 153 -17.56 1.52 5.57
CA LEU A 153 -16.10 1.47 5.47
C LEU A 153 -15.54 2.55 4.53
N GLY A 154 -16.33 3.03 3.58
CA GLY A 154 -15.86 3.88 2.48
C GLY A 154 -16.04 3.21 1.12
N ASP A 155 -15.70 3.94 0.06
CA ASP A 155 -15.75 3.42 -1.31
C ASP A 155 -14.89 2.16 -1.49
N GLU A 156 -15.34 1.27 -2.38
CA GLU A 156 -14.64 0.03 -2.71
C GLU A 156 -13.16 0.26 -3.07
N ARG A 157 -12.32 -0.68 -2.65
CA ARG A 157 -10.92 -0.74 -3.04
C ARG A 157 -10.78 -1.14 -4.51
N GLY A 158 -10.14 -0.29 -5.29
CA GLY A 158 -9.87 -0.59 -6.69
C GLY A 158 -9.51 0.65 -7.50
N LEU A 159 -9.35 0.46 -8.81
CA LEU A 159 -9.12 1.55 -9.76
C LEU A 159 -10.43 2.30 -10.09
N ILE A 160 -11.56 1.61 -10.04
CA ILE A 160 -12.89 2.14 -10.29
C ILE A 160 -13.67 1.90 -8.99
N LYS A 161 -14.22 2.97 -8.41
CA LYS A 161 -14.89 2.94 -7.12
C LYS A 161 -16.33 3.39 -7.33
N ILE A 162 -17.21 2.43 -7.54
CA ILE A 162 -18.64 2.69 -7.79
C ILE A 162 -19.44 2.34 -6.56
N ASP A 163 -19.11 1.19 -5.97
CA ASP A 163 -19.79 0.65 -4.81
C ASP A 163 -19.01 0.98 -3.53
N SER A 164 -19.64 0.71 -2.39
CA SER A 164 -19.13 0.96 -1.05
C SER A 164 -18.90 -0.35 -0.30
N GLU A 165 -17.89 -0.36 0.58
CA GLU A 165 -17.64 -1.49 1.46
C GLU A 165 -18.28 -1.26 2.84
N TRP A 166 -18.76 -2.36 3.43
CA TRP A 166 -19.49 -2.36 4.70
C TRP A 166 -19.05 -3.53 5.57
N LEU A 167 -18.74 -3.27 6.84
CA LEU A 167 -18.51 -4.31 7.84
C LEU A 167 -19.84 -4.66 8.52
N VAL A 168 -20.28 -5.90 8.33
CA VAL A 168 -21.53 -6.42 8.90
C VAL A 168 -21.20 -7.40 10.02
N ILE A 169 -21.72 -7.17 11.22
CA ILE A 169 -21.49 -8.01 12.41
C ILE A 169 -22.85 -8.52 12.92
N TYR A 170 -23.02 -9.83 12.95
CA TYR A 170 -24.25 -10.52 13.35
C TYR A 170 -24.14 -11.04 14.79
N PHE A 171 -25.26 -10.93 15.51
CA PHE A 171 -25.35 -11.32 16.91
C PHE A 171 -26.41 -12.40 17.13
N HIS A 172 -26.20 -13.19 18.19
CA HIS A 172 -27.20 -14.06 18.79
C HIS A 172 -27.11 -13.91 20.31
N HIS A 173 -28.24 -13.58 20.97
CA HIS A 173 -28.25 -13.25 22.41
C HIS A 173 -27.17 -12.23 22.80
N ASN A 174 -27.04 -11.15 22.02
CA ASN A 174 -26.06 -10.08 22.22
C ASN A 174 -24.58 -10.47 22.05
N ILE A 175 -24.30 -11.67 21.54
CA ILE A 175 -22.94 -12.18 21.30
C ILE A 175 -22.69 -12.33 19.79
N VAL A 176 -21.52 -11.90 19.31
CA VAL A 176 -21.13 -12.00 17.91
C VAL A 176 -20.99 -13.46 17.49
N THR A 177 -21.71 -13.85 16.44
CA THR A 177 -21.66 -15.21 15.85
C THR A 177 -21.04 -15.23 14.46
N LYS A 178 -21.05 -14.09 13.75
CA LYS A 178 -20.50 -13.96 12.40
C LYS A 178 -20.19 -12.51 12.10
N TYR A 179 -19.15 -12.26 11.31
CA TYR A 179 -18.90 -10.97 10.69
C TYR A 179 -18.33 -11.15 9.29
N SER A 180 -18.52 -10.14 8.43
CA SER A 180 -17.99 -10.13 7.07
C SER A 180 -17.96 -8.73 6.50
N VAL A 181 -16.99 -8.45 5.64
CA VAL A 181 -17.01 -7.28 4.76
C VAL A 181 -17.87 -7.60 3.53
N LYS A 182 -18.72 -6.65 3.12
CA LYS A 182 -19.61 -6.75 1.95
C LYS A 182 -19.52 -5.50 1.09
N THR A 183 -19.81 -5.65 -0.19
CA THR A 183 -19.94 -4.58 -1.18
C THR A 183 -21.40 -4.54 -1.65
N ASP A 184 -21.99 -3.34 -1.75
CA ASP A 184 -23.36 -3.12 -2.25
C ASP A 184 -23.51 -3.21 -3.78
#